data_AF-A0A3M0K9G0-F1
#
_entry.id   AF-A0A3M0K9G0-F1
#
_cell.length_a   1.000
_cell.length_b   1.000
_cell.length_c   1.000
_cell.angle_alpha   90.00
_cell.angle_beta   90.00
_cell.angle_gamma   90.00
#
_symmetry.space_group_name_H-M   'P 1'
#
loop_
_entity.id
_entity.type
_entity.pdbx_description
1 polymer ?
#
loop_
_entity_poly.entity_id
_entity_poly.type
_entity_poly.pdbx_seq_one_letter_code
_entity_poly.pdbx_strand_id
1 'polypeptide(L)'
;MYTNARSMGNKKEELEAMVQQQSYDVVAITETWWDDSHGWSTSLNGYKLFRRDRQGRRGGGVALYIKQTFDTVGVETKEDGVECLWVRIKGKANKADILLGVCYRPPNQEEEVDNLFYKQLGNVSGSSALVLVGDFNLPDICWELNTAEKRQSRKFLECMEDNFLSQLVGEPTKGGTMLDQLFANRDGLVGDVVVGGRLGQSDHEIVEFSIFGEVRRSTSKTLALDFRRADFGLFRRLIQRFPWEAALKDKRVQESWACLKTEISRAQEQTVPVCRKGGNLISADEEKAEVLNDYFASVFSEETTCLQDNCPPELVDGVREQNGPLIIQEVAVRELLICLDIHKSMGPDGIHPRVMRELADELAKPLSIIYHQSWLTGEVPDDWKLANVTPIHKKGGREDPGNYRPVSLTSVPGKIMEQFILSAITQNLQDGQGIRPSQHGFRRGRSCLTNLISFYDQVTRLVDAGKAVDVVYLDFSKAFDTVSHSILLNKLAARGLDKSTLP
;
A
#
# COMPACT_ATOMS: atom_id res chain seq x y z
N MET A 1 -13.55 -5.28 16.88
CA MET A 1 -14.15 -6.57 16.49
C MET A 1 -13.29 -7.71 17.04
N TYR A 2 -13.93 -8.77 17.52
CA TYR A 2 -13.30 -10.04 17.89
C TYR A 2 -14.01 -11.21 17.20
N THR A 3 -13.25 -12.24 16.79
CA THR A 3 -13.81 -13.50 16.28
C THR A 3 -12.88 -14.67 16.56
N ASN A 4 -13.43 -15.83 16.91
CA ASN A 4 -12.74 -17.10 16.73
C ASN A 4 -12.87 -17.52 15.25
N ALA A 5 -11.74 -17.65 14.56
CA ALA A 5 -11.72 -17.89 13.13
C ALA A 5 -11.78 -19.37 12.74
N ARG A 6 -11.41 -20.32 13.61
CA ARG A 6 -11.22 -21.74 13.24
C ARG A 6 -10.51 -21.93 11.90
N SER A 7 -9.29 -21.41 11.80
CA SER A 7 -8.49 -21.24 10.58
C SER A 7 -8.80 -19.99 9.78
N MET A 8 -7.75 -19.20 9.56
CA MET A 8 -7.76 -18.01 8.70
C MET A 8 -7.47 -18.30 7.23
N GLY A 9 -7.15 -19.54 6.85
CA GLY A 9 -6.60 -19.88 5.53
C GLY A 9 -7.49 -19.47 4.35
N ASN A 10 -8.80 -19.66 4.44
CA ASN A 10 -9.77 -19.34 3.38
C ASN A 10 -10.70 -18.15 3.74
N LYS A 11 -10.43 -17.44 4.83
CA LYS A 11 -11.30 -16.37 5.37
C LYS A 11 -10.66 -14.99 5.26
N LYS A 12 -9.48 -14.91 4.66
CA LYS A 12 -8.70 -13.67 4.62
C LYS A 12 -9.37 -12.60 3.76
N GLU A 13 -9.78 -12.93 2.55
CA GLU A 13 -10.44 -11.98 1.63
C GLU A 13 -11.76 -11.46 2.22
N GLU A 14 -12.53 -12.34 2.87
CA GLU A 14 -13.75 -11.97 3.58
C GLU A 14 -13.44 -11.02 4.74
N LEU A 15 -12.43 -11.32 5.56
CA LEU A 15 -11.98 -10.44 6.63
C LEU A 15 -11.54 -9.08 6.09
N GLU A 16 -10.78 -9.05 5.01
CA GLU A 16 -10.32 -7.81 4.35
C GLU A 16 -11.51 -6.96 3.89
N ALA A 17 -12.51 -7.57 3.26
CA ALA A 17 -13.73 -6.90 2.84
C ALA A 17 -14.54 -6.34 4.02
N MET A 18 -14.71 -7.13 5.09
CA MET A 18 -15.42 -6.71 6.30
C MET A 18 -14.74 -5.52 6.98
N VAL A 19 -13.41 -5.57 7.10
CA VAL A 19 -12.62 -4.50 7.71
C VAL A 19 -12.69 -3.21 6.89
N GLN A 20 -12.67 -3.31 5.56
CA GLN A 20 -12.80 -2.14 4.69
C GLN A 20 -14.21 -1.53 4.75
N GLN A 21 -15.25 -2.37 4.77
CA GLN A 21 -16.65 -1.92 4.79
C GLN A 21 -17.03 -1.28 6.13
N GLN A 22 -16.65 -1.90 7.25
CA GLN A 22 -17.03 -1.46 8.58
C GLN A 22 -16.00 -0.54 9.24
N SER A 23 -14.80 -0.40 8.67
CA SER A 23 -13.74 0.51 9.11
C SER A 23 -13.23 0.26 10.55
N TYR A 24 -13.16 -1.00 11.00
CA TYR A 24 -12.73 -1.38 12.35
C TYR A 24 -11.37 -0.83 12.77
N ASP A 25 -11.23 -0.23 13.95
CA ASP A 25 -9.92 0.23 14.44
C ASP A 25 -9.00 -0.91 14.90
N VAL A 26 -9.60 -1.97 15.43
CA VAL A 26 -8.95 -3.13 16.02
C VAL A 26 -9.70 -4.40 15.65
N VAL A 27 -8.96 -5.43 15.24
CA VAL A 27 -9.46 -6.78 14.96
C VAL A 27 -8.66 -7.79 15.80
N ALA A 28 -9.35 -8.47 16.71
CA ALA A 28 -8.80 -9.56 17.51
C ALA A 28 -9.27 -10.90 16.97
N ILE A 29 -8.36 -11.86 16.85
CA ILE A 29 -8.63 -13.18 16.27
C ILE A 29 -8.01 -14.27 17.14
N THR A 30 -8.79 -15.29 17.44
CA THR A 30 -8.34 -16.56 18.02
C THR A 30 -8.47 -17.69 16.99
N GLU A 31 -7.72 -18.76 17.20
CA GLU A 31 -7.65 -19.90 16.27
C GLU A 31 -7.25 -19.50 14.84
N THR A 32 -6.18 -18.71 14.71
CA THR A 32 -5.63 -18.31 13.40
C THR A 32 -5.15 -19.50 12.57
N TRP A 33 -4.55 -20.50 13.24
CA TRP A 33 -3.92 -21.69 12.67
C TRP A 33 -2.76 -21.38 11.71
N TRP A 34 -2.06 -20.26 11.95
CA TRP A 34 -0.86 -19.91 11.20
C TRP A 34 0.39 -20.57 11.77
N ASP A 35 1.42 -20.64 10.94
CA ASP A 35 2.80 -21.01 11.28
C ASP A 35 3.81 -20.05 10.59
N ASP A 36 5.11 -20.30 10.74
CA ASP A 36 6.19 -19.48 10.18
C ASP A 36 6.17 -19.38 8.63
N SER A 37 5.52 -20.33 7.94
CA SER A 37 5.40 -20.32 6.47
C SER A 37 4.34 -19.35 5.95
N HIS A 38 3.48 -18.81 6.83
CA HIS A 38 2.35 -17.95 6.45
C HIS A 38 2.68 -16.45 6.40
N GLY A 39 3.94 -16.03 6.60
CA GLY A 39 4.31 -14.62 6.81
C GLY A 39 3.89 -13.62 5.72
N TRP A 40 3.71 -14.05 4.47
CA TRP A 40 3.34 -13.17 3.35
C TRP A 40 1.83 -13.00 3.16
N SER A 41 1.02 -13.94 3.66
CA SER A 41 -0.44 -13.96 3.48
C SER A 41 -1.20 -13.38 4.68
N THR A 42 -0.54 -12.70 5.61
CA THR A 42 -1.17 -12.14 6.83
C THR A 42 -1.19 -10.62 6.87
N SER A 43 -0.77 -9.93 5.81
CA SER A 43 -0.85 -8.47 5.75
C SER A 43 -2.30 -8.02 5.58
N LEU A 44 -2.71 -7.01 6.36
CA LEU A 44 -3.97 -6.29 6.21
C LEU A 44 -3.63 -4.80 6.00
N ASN A 45 -4.04 -4.25 4.86
CA ASN A 45 -3.58 -2.92 4.44
C ASN A 45 -4.00 -1.83 5.44
N GLY A 46 -3.03 -1.04 5.91
CA GLY A 46 -3.24 0.00 6.94
C GLY A 46 -3.25 -0.50 8.40
N TYR A 47 -2.95 -1.76 8.68
CA TYR A 47 -2.89 -2.32 10.05
C TYR A 47 -1.48 -2.78 10.41
N LYS A 48 -1.17 -2.74 11.71
CA LYS A 48 -0.02 -3.42 12.34
C LYS A 48 -0.54 -4.76 12.86
N LEU A 49 0.16 -5.84 12.51
CA LEU A 49 -0.13 -7.18 12.99
C LEU A 49 0.75 -7.51 14.19
N PHE A 50 0.13 -7.89 15.30
CA PHE A 50 0.75 -8.58 16.42
C PHE A 50 0.17 -9.98 16.46
N ARG A 51 1.01 -11.03 16.50
CA ARG A 51 0.51 -12.41 16.52
C ARG A 51 1.37 -13.30 17.40
N ARG A 52 0.76 -14.37 17.89
CA ARG A 52 1.43 -15.47 18.59
C ARG A 52 0.89 -16.78 18.04
N ASP A 53 1.75 -17.50 17.33
CA ASP A 53 1.37 -18.75 16.67
C ASP A 53 1.62 -19.95 17.58
N ARG A 54 0.81 -20.99 17.43
CA ARG A 54 1.01 -22.23 18.17
C ARG A 54 2.09 -23.08 17.51
N GLN A 55 3.02 -23.57 18.31
CA GLN A 55 4.12 -24.42 17.84
C GLN A 55 3.76 -25.91 17.91
N GLY A 56 4.11 -26.68 16.88
CA GLY A 56 4.15 -28.15 16.92
C GLY A 56 2.82 -28.91 16.78
N ARG A 57 1.66 -28.24 16.65
CA ARG A 57 0.36 -28.89 16.36
C ARG A 57 -0.54 -27.97 15.52
N ARG A 58 -1.44 -28.58 14.74
CA ARG A 58 -2.50 -27.87 14.03
C ARG A 58 -3.55 -27.38 15.02
N GLY A 59 -3.97 -26.12 14.88
CA GLY A 59 -5.04 -25.51 15.67
C GLY A 59 -4.53 -24.66 16.83
N GLY A 60 -5.14 -23.49 17.04
CA GLY A 60 -4.69 -22.45 17.99
C GLY A 60 -4.10 -21.22 17.30
N GLY A 61 -3.42 -20.38 18.07
CA GLY A 61 -2.82 -19.11 17.65
C GLY A 61 -3.75 -17.93 17.83
N VAL A 62 -3.17 -16.77 18.13
CA VAL A 62 -3.89 -15.50 18.35
C VAL A 62 -3.27 -14.36 17.56
N ALA A 63 -4.10 -13.41 17.13
CA ALA A 63 -3.66 -12.22 16.42
C ALA A 63 -4.45 -10.97 16.80
N LEU A 64 -3.77 -9.83 16.77
CA LEU A 64 -4.33 -8.49 16.87
C LEU A 64 -3.88 -7.67 15.66
N TYR A 65 -4.84 -7.24 14.85
CA TYR A 65 -4.63 -6.17 13.88
C TYR A 65 -5.09 -4.85 14.49
N ILE A 66 -4.21 -3.86 14.49
CA ILE A 66 -4.53 -2.51 14.98
C ILE A 66 -4.16 -1.50 13.90
N LYS A 67 -5.05 -0.54 13.57
CA LYS A 67 -4.73 0.47 12.54
C LYS A 67 -3.38 1.14 12.81
N GLN A 68 -2.57 1.28 11.76
CA GLN A 68 -1.22 1.86 11.83
C GLN A 68 -1.21 3.29 12.37
N THR A 69 -2.34 3.99 12.32
CA THR A 69 -2.55 5.31 12.90
C THR A 69 -2.47 5.32 14.42
N PHE A 70 -2.56 4.20 15.12
CA PHE A 70 -2.38 4.16 16.57
C PHE A 70 -0.92 3.92 16.97
N ASP A 71 -0.49 4.66 17.99
CA ASP A 71 0.81 4.43 18.64
C ASP A 71 0.70 3.23 19.59
N THR A 72 1.32 2.12 19.20
CA THR A 72 1.10 0.78 19.78
C THR A 72 2.44 0.13 20.10
N VAL A 73 2.54 -0.52 21.25
CA VAL A 73 3.73 -1.27 21.69
C VAL A 73 3.29 -2.66 22.15
N GLY A 74 3.87 -3.71 21.55
CA GLY A 74 3.68 -5.09 22.03
C GLY A 74 4.31 -5.25 23.41
N VAL A 75 3.62 -5.96 24.31
CA VAL A 75 4.13 -6.23 25.65
C VAL A 75 4.75 -7.63 25.67
N GLU A 76 6.06 -7.69 25.87
CA GLU A 76 6.77 -8.96 26.05
C GLU A 76 6.43 -9.56 27.41
N THR A 77 6.11 -10.85 27.41
CA THR A 77 5.80 -11.63 28.62
C THR A 77 6.71 -12.84 28.70
N LYS A 78 7.08 -13.25 29.91
CA LYS A 78 8.08 -14.32 30.12
C LYS A 78 7.48 -15.71 30.06
N GLU A 79 6.16 -15.81 30.16
CA GLU A 79 5.41 -17.05 30.24
C GLU A 79 5.11 -17.60 28.83
N ASP A 80 6.03 -18.40 28.27
CA ASP A 80 5.97 -18.84 26.87
C ASP A 80 4.99 -19.99 26.54
N GLY A 81 4.17 -20.42 27.48
CA GLY A 81 3.23 -21.54 27.33
C GLY A 81 1.79 -21.17 27.01
N VAL A 82 1.43 -19.89 27.03
CA VAL A 82 0.05 -19.41 26.88
C VAL A 82 -0.20 -18.76 25.53
N GLU A 83 -1.34 -19.08 24.92
CA GLU A 83 -1.79 -18.47 23.67
C GLU A 83 -2.48 -17.12 23.98
N CYS A 84 -1.68 -16.19 24.53
CA CYS A 84 -2.13 -14.86 24.90
C CYS A 84 -1.15 -13.81 24.40
N LEU A 85 -1.69 -12.70 23.93
CA LEU A 85 -0.97 -11.56 23.35
C LEU A 85 -1.49 -10.26 23.96
N TRP A 86 -0.56 -9.38 24.31
CA TRP A 86 -0.84 -8.09 24.93
C TRP A 86 -0.24 -6.95 24.12
N VAL A 87 -1.06 -5.94 23.82
CA VAL A 87 -0.62 -4.73 23.10
C VAL A 87 -1.07 -3.50 23.86
N ARG A 88 -0.13 -2.59 24.12
CA ARG A 88 -0.40 -1.30 24.76
C ARG A 88 -0.63 -0.23 23.69
N ILE A 89 -1.82 0.36 23.68
CA ILE A 89 -2.17 1.53 22.88
C ILE A 89 -1.89 2.77 23.72
N LYS A 90 -1.00 3.65 23.24
CA LYS A 90 -0.56 4.83 23.97
C LYS A 90 -1.66 5.87 24.10
N GLY A 91 -1.84 6.42 25.30
CA GLY A 91 -2.70 7.57 25.56
C GLY A 91 -2.09 8.86 25.00
N LYS A 92 -2.94 9.88 24.78
CA LYS A 92 -2.47 11.26 24.59
C LYS A 92 -1.73 11.77 25.84
N ALA A 93 -1.05 12.90 25.75
CA ALA A 93 -0.34 13.50 26.88
C ALA A 93 -1.26 13.57 28.13
N ASN A 94 -0.78 13.05 29.25
CA ASN A 94 -1.50 12.96 30.53
C ASN A 94 -2.76 12.07 30.54
N LYS A 95 -2.95 11.21 29.53
CA LYS A 95 -4.01 10.20 29.50
C LYS A 95 -3.41 8.81 29.68
N ALA A 96 -4.16 7.92 30.32
CA ALA A 96 -3.73 6.56 30.57
C ALA A 96 -3.63 5.76 29.26
N ASP A 97 -2.63 4.88 29.19
CA ASP A 97 -2.54 3.88 28.13
C ASP A 97 -3.68 2.86 28.27
N ILE A 98 -4.13 2.32 27.14
CA ILE A 98 -5.04 1.17 27.09
C ILE A 98 -4.23 -0.08 26.81
N LEU A 99 -4.37 -1.08 27.65
CA LEU A 99 -3.81 -2.40 27.47
C LEU A 99 -4.89 -3.31 26.88
N LEU A 100 -4.62 -3.85 25.69
CA LEU A 100 -5.51 -4.77 25.00
C LEU A 100 -4.89 -6.17 25.00
N GLY A 101 -5.67 -7.15 25.47
CA GLY A 101 -5.32 -8.57 25.46
C GLY A 101 -6.20 -9.37 24.52
N VAL A 102 -5.61 -10.32 23.80
CA VAL A 102 -6.34 -11.42 23.16
C VAL A 102 -5.84 -12.76 23.71
N CYS A 103 -6.75 -13.66 24.04
CA CYS A 103 -6.39 -14.97 24.60
C CYS A 103 -7.19 -16.11 23.94
N TYR A 104 -6.54 -17.24 23.72
CA TYR A 104 -7.18 -18.51 23.40
C TYR A 104 -6.80 -19.54 24.46
N ARG A 105 -7.79 -20.11 25.13
CA ARG A 105 -7.60 -21.26 26.03
C ARG A 105 -8.25 -22.49 25.40
N PRO A 106 -7.46 -23.53 25.05
CA PRO A 106 -8.00 -24.81 24.60
C PRO A 106 -8.91 -25.47 25.67
N PRO A 107 -9.93 -26.25 25.27
CA PRO A 107 -10.90 -26.85 26.20
C PRO A 107 -10.28 -27.82 27.23
N ASN A 108 -9.20 -28.51 26.85
CA ASN A 108 -8.50 -29.50 27.69
C ASN A 108 -7.16 -28.96 28.19
N GLN A 109 -7.06 -27.67 28.49
CA GLN A 109 -5.84 -27.05 29.00
C GLN A 109 -5.52 -27.51 30.43
N GLU A 110 -4.24 -27.81 30.66
CA GLU A 110 -3.69 -28.17 31.98
C GLU A 110 -3.74 -26.96 32.94
N GLU A 111 -3.99 -27.20 34.22
CA GLU A 111 -4.12 -26.14 35.24
C GLU A 111 -2.83 -25.34 35.42
N GLU A 112 -1.67 -25.96 35.17
CA GLU A 112 -0.36 -25.32 35.17
C GLU A 112 -0.27 -24.19 34.14
N VAL A 113 -0.87 -24.37 32.96
CA VAL A 113 -0.91 -23.36 31.90
C VAL A 113 -1.89 -22.24 32.25
N ASP A 114 -3.02 -22.56 32.89
CA ASP A 114 -3.94 -21.56 33.44
C ASP A 114 -3.21 -20.66 34.46
N ASN A 115 -2.38 -21.25 35.34
CA ASN A 115 -1.60 -20.48 36.32
C ASN A 115 -0.55 -19.57 35.66
N LEU A 116 0.03 -19.96 34.52
CA LEU A 116 0.91 -19.08 33.74
C LEU A 116 0.14 -17.87 33.21
N PHE A 117 -1.08 -18.08 32.72
CA PHE A 117 -1.96 -17.00 32.26
C PHE A 117 -2.30 -16.05 33.42
N TYR A 118 -2.69 -16.57 34.60
CA TYR A 118 -2.99 -15.73 35.76
C TYR A 118 -1.80 -14.88 36.21
N LYS A 119 -0.60 -15.47 36.20
CA LYS A 119 0.63 -14.74 36.49
C LYS A 119 0.92 -13.66 35.45
N GLN A 120 0.73 -13.97 34.17
CA GLN A 120 0.88 -13.01 33.09
C GLN A 120 -0.11 -11.85 33.25
N LEU A 121 -1.39 -12.15 33.51
CA LEU A 121 -2.44 -11.18 33.73
C LEU A 121 -2.13 -10.25 34.90
N GLY A 122 -1.76 -10.80 36.06
CA GLY A 122 -1.40 -10.00 37.24
C GLY A 122 -0.18 -9.10 37.01
N ASN A 123 0.77 -9.52 36.18
CA ASN A 123 1.94 -8.70 35.83
C ASN A 123 1.58 -7.53 34.90
N VAL A 124 0.59 -7.70 34.02
CA VAL A 124 0.24 -6.68 33.01
C VAL A 124 -0.93 -5.79 33.45
N SER A 125 -1.81 -6.27 34.32
CA SER A 125 -3.04 -5.58 34.72
C SER A 125 -2.77 -4.25 35.40
N GLY A 126 -1.83 -4.20 36.36
CA GLY A 126 -1.26 -2.99 36.96
C GLY A 126 -2.28 -1.84 37.18
N SER A 127 -1.89 -0.59 36.90
CA SER A 127 -2.80 0.58 36.91
C SER A 127 -3.34 0.94 35.50
N SER A 128 -3.24 0.03 34.53
CA SER A 128 -3.63 0.31 33.15
C SER A 128 -5.13 0.19 32.96
N ALA A 129 -5.71 0.92 32.00
CA ALA A 129 -7.05 0.60 31.50
C ALA A 129 -6.94 -0.69 30.67
N LEU A 130 -7.61 -1.76 31.07
CA LEU A 130 -7.44 -3.10 30.51
C LEU A 130 -8.72 -3.56 29.81
N VAL A 131 -8.56 -4.04 28.59
CA VAL A 131 -9.59 -4.80 27.85
C VAL A 131 -9.00 -6.14 27.44
N LEU A 132 -9.65 -7.23 27.79
CA LEU A 132 -9.24 -8.60 27.46
C LEU A 132 -10.38 -9.30 26.74
N VAL A 133 -10.10 -9.87 25.57
CA VAL A 133 -11.10 -10.61 24.79
C VAL A 133 -10.55 -11.96 24.34
N GLY A 134 -11.38 -12.99 24.26
CA GLY A 134 -10.88 -14.31 23.89
C GLY A 134 -11.90 -15.42 23.99
N ASP A 135 -11.50 -16.60 23.51
CA ASP A 135 -12.24 -17.85 23.69
C ASP A 135 -11.56 -18.63 24.80
N PHE A 136 -12.20 -18.69 25.97
CA PHE A 136 -11.61 -19.35 27.14
C PHE A 136 -12.05 -20.82 27.28
N ASN A 137 -13.04 -21.28 26.48
CA ASN A 137 -13.59 -22.63 26.55
C ASN A 137 -13.94 -23.12 27.99
N LEU A 138 -14.61 -22.27 28.78
CA LEU A 138 -15.09 -22.59 30.15
C LEU A 138 -16.63 -22.63 30.20
N PRO A 139 -17.28 -23.69 29.67
CA PRO A 139 -18.73 -23.75 29.53
C PRO A 139 -19.48 -23.94 30.86
N ASP A 140 -18.80 -24.34 31.94
CA ASP A 140 -19.42 -24.63 33.25
C ASP A 140 -19.56 -23.40 34.15
N ILE A 141 -19.21 -22.21 33.66
CA ILE A 141 -19.40 -20.94 34.35
C ILE A 141 -20.85 -20.47 34.17
N CYS A 142 -21.53 -20.23 35.29
CA CYS A 142 -22.80 -19.51 35.33
C CYS A 142 -22.53 -18.03 35.62
N TRP A 143 -22.64 -17.19 34.58
CA TRP A 143 -22.37 -15.75 34.67
C TRP A 143 -23.42 -14.98 35.45
N GLU A 144 -24.68 -15.45 35.52
CA GLU A 144 -25.72 -14.76 36.30
C GLU A 144 -25.48 -14.87 37.81
N LEU A 145 -24.96 -16.01 38.26
CA LEU A 145 -24.65 -16.26 39.66
C LEU A 145 -23.17 -16.05 39.98
N ASN A 146 -22.34 -15.82 38.97
CA ASN A 146 -20.89 -15.75 39.06
C ASN A 146 -20.28 -16.96 39.81
N THR A 147 -20.69 -18.18 39.41
CA THR A 147 -20.23 -19.44 40.01
C THR A 147 -19.81 -20.45 38.94
N ALA A 148 -19.03 -21.45 39.32
CA ALA A 148 -18.64 -22.54 38.42
C ALA A 148 -18.52 -23.88 39.13
N GLU A 149 -18.81 -24.97 38.42
CA GLU A 149 -18.74 -26.33 38.96
C GLU A 149 -17.30 -26.82 39.13
N LYS A 150 -16.46 -26.59 38.11
CA LYS A 150 -15.09 -27.09 38.09
C LYS A 150 -14.16 -26.18 38.89
N ARG A 151 -13.14 -26.79 39.49
CA ARG A 151 -12.10 -26.05 40.24
C ARG A 151 -11.35 -25.05 39.36
N GLN A 152 -10.99 -25.42 38.13
CA GLN A 152 -10.29 -24.54 37.19
C GLN A 152 -11.12 -23.28 36.87
N SER A 153 -12.41 -23.45 36.58
CA SER A 153 -13.35 -22.38 36.28
C SER A 153 -13.56 -21.44 37.48
N ARG A 154 -13.61 -21.99 38.72
CA ARG A 154 -13.64 -21.16 39.94
C ARG A 154 -12.37 -20.31 40.12
N LYS A 155 -11.19 -20.91 39.93
CA LYS A 155 -9.92 -20.18 39.96
C LYS A 155 -9.84 -19.09 38.89
N PHE A 156 -10.42 -19.34 37.73
CA PHE A 156 -10.52 -18.36 36.66
C PHE A 156 -11.35 -17.14 37.11
N LEU A 157 -12.54 -17.37 37.69
CA LEU A 157 -13.39 -16.31 38.24
C LEU A 157 -12.67 -15.53 39.34
N GLU A 158 -12.06 -16.21 40.31
CA GLU A 158 -11.25 -15.59 41.37
C GLU A 158 -10.16 -14.69 40.78
N CYS A 159 -9.44 -15.15 39.75
CA CYS A 159 -8.40 -14.36 39.09
C CYS A 159 -8.96 -13.13 38.34
N MET A 160 -10.12 -13.24 37.69
CA MET A 160 -10.75 -12.09 37.03
C MET A 160 -11.16 -11.05 38.07
N GLU A 161 -11.76 -11.47 39.17
CA GLU A 161 -12.15 -10.60 40.29
C GLU A 161 -10.96 -9.90 40.94
N ASP A 162 -9.87 -10.63 41.21
CA ASP A 162 -8.63 -10.08 41.76
C ASP A 162 -8.02 -8.98 40.89
N ASN A 163 -8.32 -9.00 39.57
CA ASN A 163 -7.87 -8.00 38.59
C ASN A 163 -8.96 -6.98 38.23
N PHE A 164 -10.07 -6.95 38.98
CA PHE A 164 -11.23 -6.07 38.79
C PHE A 164 -11.87 -6.20 37.40
N LEU A 165 -11.75 -7.36 36.76
CA LEU A 165 -12.25 -7.60 35.41
C LEU A 165 -13.73 -8.02 35.45
N SER A 166 -14.57 -7.21 34.80
CA SER A 166 -16.00 -7.50 34.64
C SER A 166 -16.28 -8.01 33.24
N GLN A 167 -17.02 -9.12 33.13
CA GLN A 167 -17.46 -9.71 31.86
C GLN A 167 -18.60 -8.89 31.25
N LEU A 168 -18.51 -8.60 29.95
CA LEU A 168 -19.42 -7.69 29.23
C LEU A 168 -20.22 -8.35 28.12
N VAL A 169 -19.88 -9.58 27.72
CA VAL A 169 -20.71 -10.34 26.78
C VAL A 169 -21.95 -10.85 27.52
N GLY A 170 -23.14 -10.50 27.02
CA GLY A 170 -24.42 -10.95 27.59
C GLY A 170 -25.14 -12.01 26.74
N GLU A 171 -24.67 -12.27 25.52
CA GLU A 171 -25.33 -13.17 24.56
C GLU A 171 -24.46 -14.38 24.22
N PRO A 172 -25.04 -15.55 23.92
CA PRO A 172 -24.29 -16.73 23.52
C PRO A 172 -23.50 -16.51 22.22
N THR A 173 -22.24 -16.95 22.18
CA THR A 173 -21.34 -16.71 21.04
C THR A 173 -21.07 -17.97 20.21
N LYS A 174 -21.46 -19.15 20.71
CA LYS A 174 -21.33 -20.42 19.99
C LYS A 174 -22.41 -21.41 20.41
N GLY A 175 -23.33 -21.73 19.51
CA GLY A 175 -24.30 -22.82 19.70
C GLY A 175 -25.13 -22.72 20.99
N GLY A 176 -25.39 -21.51 21.50
CA GLY A 176 -26.14 -21.28 22.75
C GLY A 176 -25.28 -21.23 24.02
N THR A 177 -23.96 -21.38 23.92
CA THR A 177 -23.02 -21.20 25.05
C THR A 177 -22.19 -19.92 24.89
N MET A 178 -21.85 -19.29 26.00
CA MET A 178 -21.05 -18.07 26.08
C MET A 178 -19.58 -18.42 26.32
N LEU A 179 -18.86 -18.77 25.25
CA LEU A 179 -17.45 -19.19 25.33
C LEU A 179 -16.47 -18.06 25.03
N ASP A 180 -16.91 -17.10 24.21
CA ASP A 180 -16.14 -15.92 23.90
C ASP A 180 -16.50 -14.83 24.92
N GLN A 181 -15.48 -14.36 25.64
CA GLN A 181 -15.65 -13.42 26.74
C GLN A 181 -14.88 -12.13 26.49
N LEU A 182 -15.44 -11.03 26.98
CA LEU A 182 -14.92 -9.68 26.87
C LEU A 182 -14.90 -9.06 28.26
N PHE A 183 -13.71 -8.89 28.81
CA PHE A 183 -13.52 -8.31 30.13
C PHE A 183 -12.97 -6.88 30.04
N ALA A 184 -13.40 -6.03 30.97
CA ALA A 184 -12.81 -4.71 31.19
C ALA A 184 -12.63 -4.44 32.68
N ASN A 185 -11.58 -3.68 33.05
CA ASN A 185 -11.29 -3.36 34.45
C ASN A 185 -11.74 -1.96 34.90
N ARG A 186 -12.44 -1.22 34.02
CA ARG A 186 -12.93 0.14 34.29
C ARG A 186 -14.31 0.30 33.68
N ASP A 187 -15.24 0.80 34.49
CA ASP A 187 -16.57 1.16 34.02
C ASP A 187 -16.50 2.24 32.95
N GLY A 188 -17.27 2.08 31.88
CA GLY A 188 -17.30 3.00 30.74
C GLY A 188 -16.09 2.93 29.79
N LEU A 189 -15.13 2.02 30.03
CA LEU A 189 -14.03 1.78 29.09
C LEU A 189 -14.50 1.09 27.80
N VAL A 190 -15.52 0.24 27.92
CA VAL A 190 -16.13 -0.47 26.80
C VAL A 190 -17.58 0.01 26.67
N GLY A 191 -18.00 0.28 25.43
CA GLY A 191 -19.35 0.69 25.10
C GLY A 191 -20.26 -0.50 24.77
N ASP A 192 -21.20 -0.27 23.86
CA ASP A 192 -22.13 -1.32 23.42
C ASP A 192 -21.38 -2.52 22.85
N VAL A 193 -21.83 -3.71 23.26
CA VAL A 193 -21.35 -5.01 22.79
C VAL A 193 -22.46 -5.65 21.97
N VAL A 194 -22.16 -5.98 20.72
CA VAL A 194 -23.08 -6.62 19.79
C VAL A 194 -22.49 -7.97 19.41
N VAL A 195 -23.27 -9.03 19.59
CA VAL A 195 -22.93 -10.37 19.13
C VAL A 195 -23.74 -10.65 17.87
N GLY A 196 -23.08 -11.05 16.79
CA GLY A 196 -23.79 -11.43 15.57
C GLY A 196 -22.90 -11.50 14.34
N GLY A 197 -23.40 -12.18 13.32
CA GLY A 197 -22.61 -12.46 12.12
C GLY A 197 -21.52 -13.51 12.37
N ARG A 198 -20.88 -13.97 11.29
CA ARG A 198 -19.85 -15.01 11.33
C ARG A 198 -18.79 -14.72 10.28
N LEU A 199 -17.54 -15.07 10.57
CA LEU A 199 -16.46 -15.03 9.59
C LEU A 199 -16.40 -16.38 8.86
N GLY A 200 -16.84 -16.38 7.61
CA GLY A 200 -16.94 -17.56 6.76
C GLY A 200 -17.77 -18.67 7.39
N GLN A 201 -17.24 -19.89 7.39
CA GLN A 201 -17.86 -21.05 8.03
C GLN A 201 -17.46 -21.22 9.51
N SER A 202 -17.08 -20.15 10.21
CA SER A 202 -16.88 -20.26 11.67
C SER A 202 -18.21 -20.60 12.34
N ASP A 203 -18.16 -21.40 13.40
CA ASP A 203 -19.32 -21.68 14.27
C ASP A 203 -19.38 -20.74 15.49
N HIS A 204 -18.43 -19.82 15.60
CA HIS A 204 -18.45 -18.71 16.54
C HIS A 204 -19.00 -17.45 15.88
N GLU A 205 -19.75 -16.70 16.65
CA GLU A 205 -20.27 -15.39 16.24
C GLU A 205 -19.25 -14.29 16.51
N ILE A 206 -19.32 -13.23 15.72
CA ILE A 206 -18.44 -12.08 15.87
C ILE A 206 -18.93 -11.25 17.05
N VAL A 207 -17.98 -10.76 17.86
CA VAL A 207 -18.24 -9.82 18.95
C VAL A 207 -17.72 -8.45 18.54
N GLU A 208 -18.64 -7.52 18.30
CA GLU A 208 -18.36 -6.13 17.99
C GLU A 208 -18.52 -5.27 19.25
N PHE A 209 -17.54 -4.42 19.53
CA PHE A 209 -17.57 -3.55 20.71
C PHE A 209 -16.72 -2.31 20.48
N SER A 210 -17.06 -1.23 21.19
CA SER A 210 -16.31 0.03 21.21
C SER A 210 -15.42 0.11 22.43
N ILE A 211 -14.18 0.57 22.28
CA ILE A 211 -13.29 0.90 23.39
C ILE A 211 -13.11 2.41 23.44
N PHE A 212 -13.45 3.02 24.56
CA PHE A 212 -13.36 4.46 24.76
C PHE A 212 -12.02 4.87 25.38
N GLY A 213 -11.29 5.73 24.70
CA GLY A 213 -10.13 6.38 25.29
C GLY A 213 -9.48 7.42 24.39
N GLU A 214 -8.82 8.38 25.03
CA GLU A 214 -8.05 9.40 24.34
C GLU A 214 -6.66 8.86 23.97
N VAL A 215 -6.61 8.10 22.90
CA VAL A 215 -5.38 7.47 22.41
C VAL A 215 -4.57 8.40 21.51
N ARG A 216 -3.25 8.30 21.61
CA ARG A 216 -2.31 8.97 20.74
C ARG A 216 -2.35 8.28 19.37
N ARG A 217 -2.64 9.09 18.35
CA ARG A 217 -2.49 8.65 16.98
C ARG A 217 -1.05 8.92 16.55
N SER A 218 -0.34 7.90 16.09
CA SER A 218 0.83 8.14 15.27
C SER A 218 0.35 8.72 13.96
N THR A 219 0.63 9.99 13.71
CA THR A 219 0.62 10.52 12.35
C THR A 219 1.45 9.57 11.50
N SER A 220 0.94 9.24 10.31
CA SER A 220 1.67 8.44 9.34
C SER A 220 3.10 8.99 9.29
N LYS A 221 4.05 8.20 9.80
CA LYS A 221 5.47 8.51 9.65
C LYS A 221 5.79 8.20 8.21
N THR A 222 5.32 9.03 7.27
CA THR A 222 5.97 9.13 5.98
C THR A 222 7.34 9.71 6.29
N LEU A 223 8.31 8.84 6.59
CA LEU A 223 9.71 9.21 6.71
C LEU A 223 10.07 9.78 5.35
N ALA A 224 10.06 11.10 5.22
CA ALA A 224 10.46 11.75 3.99
C ALA A 224 11.95 11.50 3.82
N LEU A 225 12.30 10.66 2.84
CA LEU A 225 13.68 10.34 2.52
C LEU A 225 14.35 11.57 1.89
N ASP A 226 15.50 11.96 2.42
CA ASP A 226 16.31 13.06 1.90
C ASP A 226 17.28 12.54 0.84
N PHE A 227 16.79 12.43 -0.39
CA PHE A 227 17.60 12.02 -1.53
C PHE A 227 18.69 13.05 -1.90
N ARG A 228 18.70 14.26 -1.31
CA ARG A 228 19.83 15.21 -1.50
C ARG A 228 21.03 14.82 -0.67
N ARG A 229 20.83 14.16 0.47
CA ARG A 229 21.88 13.72 1.40
C ARG A 229 22.20 12.23 1.29
N ALA A 230 21.66 11.54 0.29
CA ALA A 230 21.91 10.13 0.05
C ALA A 230 23.37 9.83 -0.31
N ASP A 231 23.92 8.76 0.25
CA ASP A 231 25.22 8.21 -0.16
C ASP A 231 25.05 7.30 -1.38
N PHE A 232 24.97 7.90 -2.57
CA PHE A 232 24.88 7.17 -3.83
C PHE A 232 26.12 6.31 -4.12
N GLY A 233 27.27 6.63 -3.55
CA GLY A 233 28.48 5.81 -3.70
C GLY A 233 28.33 4.46 -3.00
N LEU A 234 27.82 4.44 -1.77
CA LEU A 234 27.47 3.21 -1.08
C LEU A 234 26.28 2.51 -1.74
N PHE A 235 25.27 3.26 -2.19
CA PHE A 235 24.11 2.70 -2.88
C PHE A 235 24.52 1.90 -4.11
N ARG A 236 25.33 2.46 -5.01
CA ARG A 236 25.86 1.76 -6.19
C ARG A 236 26.59 0.47 -5.81
N ARG A 237 27.48 0.52 -4.80
CA ARG A 237 28.20 -0.68 -4.34
C ARG A 237 27.27 -1.78 -3.82
N LEU A 238 26.19 -1.44 -3.14
CA LEU A 238 25.23 -2.43 -2.64
C LEU A 238 24.46 -3.10 -3.78
N ILE A 239 24.02 -2.33 -4.77
CA ILE A 239 23.26 -2.83 -5.93
C ILE A 239 24.16 -3.60 -6.90
N GLN A 240 25.38 -3.13 -7.15
CA GLN A 240 26.33 -3.77 -8.06
C GLN A 240 26.80 -5.15 -7.56
N ARG A 241 26.85 -5.36 -6.23
CA ARG A 241 27.25 -6.65 -5.64
C ARG A 241 26.20 -7.74 -5.80
N PHE A 242 24.96 -7.38 -6.15
CA PHE A 242 23.88 -8.34 -6.26
C PHE A 242 23.96 -9.10 -7.61
N PRO A 243 23.88 -10.44 -7.63
CA PRO A 243 24.07 -11.23 -8.85
C PRO A 243 22.77 -11.25 -9.69
N TRP A 244 22.47 -10.15 -10.38
CA TRP A 244 21.21 -9.96 -11.11
C TRP A 244 20.88 -11.07 -12.10
N GLU A 245 21.83 -11.50 -12.93
CA GLU A 245 21.56 -12.52 -13.97
C GLU A 245 21.14 -13.86 -13.35
N ALA A 246 21.87 -14.33 -12.33
CA ALA A 246 21.53 -15.56 -11.63
C ALA A 246 20.25 -15.42 -10.81
N ALA A 247 20.04 -14.26 -10.19
CA ALA A 247 18.89 -14.02 -9.32
C ALA A 247 17.57 -13.82 -10.10
N LEU A 248 17.62 -13.36 -11.36
CA LEU A 248 16.46 -13.14 -12.20
C LEU A 248 16.21 -14.28 -13.21
N LYS A 249 17.13 -15.24 -13.29
CA LYS A 249 16.99 -16.41 -14.17
C LYS A 249 15.75 -17.22 -13.80
N ASP A 250 14.99 -17.62 -14.83
CA ASP A 250 13.80 -18.49 -14.73
C ASP A 250 12.67 -17.95 -13.83
N LYS A 251 12.72 -16.67 -13.44
CA LYS A 251 11.66 -15.99 -12.70
C LYS A 251 10.63 -15.34 -13.61
N ARG A 252 9.37 -15.28 -13.15
CA ARG A 252 8.30 -14.51 -13.83
C ARG A 252 8.50 -13.00 -13.62
N VAL A 253 7.83 -12.20 -14.46
CA VAL A 253 7.93 -10.73 -14.44
C VAL A 253 7.71 -10.14 -13.04
N GLN A 254 6.65 -10.58 -12.35
CA GLN A 254 6.32 -10.11 -11.00
C GLN A 254 7.39 -10.49 -9.96
N GLU A 255 7.94 -11.70 -10.04
CA GLU A 255 8.98 -12.19 -9.12
C GLU A 255 10.32 -11.48 -9.36
N SER A 256 10.68 -11.27 -10.62
CA SER A 256 11.85 -10.50 -11.04
C SER A 256 11.76 -9.05 -10.56
N TRP A 257 10.60 -8.42 -10.71
CA TRP A 257 10.34 -7.07 -10.22
C TRP A 257 10.38 -6.99 -8.69
N ALA A 258 9.74 -7.91 -7.98
CA ALA A 258 9.75 -7.95 -6.52
C ALA A 258 11.18 -8.09 -5.97
N CYS A 259 12.01 -8.93 -6.62
CA CYS A 259 13.43 -9.06 -6.30
C CYS A 259 14.17 -7.74 -6.45
N LEU A 260 14.04 -7.07 -7.59
CA LEU A 260 14.68 -5.78 -7.86
C LEU A 260 14.23 -4.71 -6.86
N LYS A 261 12.92 -4.57 -6.65
CA LYS A 261 12.33 -3.58 -5.73
C LYS A 261 12.81 -3.79 -4.30
N THR A 262 12.85 -5.04 -3.83
CA THR A 262 13.30 -5.38 -2.47
C THR A 262 14.74 -4.96 -2.25
N GLU A 263 15.63 -5.25 -3.21
CA GLU A 263 17.05 -4.90 -3.11
C GLU A 263 17.28 -3.38 -3.19
N ILE A 264 16.55 -2.67 -4.05
CA ILE A 264 16.56 -1.19 -4.08
C ILE A 264 16.08 -0.63 -2.75
N SER A 265 14.99 -1.14 -2.19
CA SER A 265 14.43 -0.67 -0.92
C SER A 265 15.41 -0.90 0.23
N ARG A 266 16.02 -2.09 0.30
CA ARG A 266 17.04 -2.45 1.30
C ARG A 266 18.26 -1.53 1.21
N ALA A 267 18.73 -1.22 0.00
CA ALA A 267 19.85 -0.31 -0.19
C ALA A 267 19.47 1.14 0.14
N GLN A 268 18.25 1.56 -0.19
CA GLN A 268 17.70 2.88 0.12
C GLN A 268 17.62 3.12 1.63
N GLU A 269 17.17 2.14 2.41
CA GLU A 269 17.12 2.22 3.89
C GLU A 269 18.51 2.42 4.53
N GLN A 270 19.56 1.88 3.91
CA GLN A 270 20.93 1.98 4.42
C GLN A 270 21.66 3.25 3.98
N THR A 271 21.25 3.87 2.87
CA THR A 271 22.04 4.91 2.18
C THR A 271 21.34 6.26 2.13
N VAL A 272 20.02 6.30 2.29
CA VAL A 272 19.23 7.53 2.20
C VAL A 272 18.77 7.95 3.60
N PRO A 273 19.29 9.05 4.14
CA PRO A 273 18.88 9.53 5.44
C PRO A 273 17.44 10.06 5.39
N VAL A 274 16.74 9.99 6.51
CA VAL A 274 15.42 10.62 6.66
C VAL A 274 15.61 12.12 6.92
N CYS A 275 14.77 12.97 6.33
CA CYS A 275 14.68 14.39 6.63
C CYS A 275 14.57 14.61 8.15
N ARG A 276 15.55 15.30 8.73
CA ARG A 276 15.55 15.78 10.13
C ARG A 276 15.98 17.24 10.15
N LYS A 277 15.26 18.09 10.87
CA LYS A 277 15.72 19.44 11.22
C LYS A 277 15.73 19.58 12.75
N GLY A 278 16.87 19.98 13.32
CA GLY A 278 16.98 20.34 14.75
C GLY A 278 16.92 19.19 15.77
N GLY A 279 17.24 17.95 15.39
CA GLY A 279 17.28 16.81 16.33
C GLY A 279 15.93 16.20 16.69
N ASN A 280 14.80 16.82 16.32
CA ASN A 280 13.45 16.29 16.54
C ASN A 280 12.78 15.84 15.23
N LEU A 281 12.02 14.76 15.32
CA LEU A 281 11.25 14.17 14.22
C LEU A 281 9.93 14.96 14.05
N ILE A 282 9.79 15.70 12.95
CA ILE A 282 8.57 16.45 12.65
C ILE A 282 7.49 15.48 12.18
N SER A 283 6.29 15.58 12.74
CA SER A 283 5.28 14.52 12.62
C SER A 283 3.89 15.02 12.20
N ALA A 284 3.55 16.30 12.39
CA ALA A 284 2.25 16.86 12.00
C ALA A 284 2.26 17.47 10.59
N ASP A 285 1.13 17.41 9.87
CA ASP A 285 1.03 17.88 8.48
C ASP A 285 1.06 19.41 8.37
N GLU A 286 0.51 20.14 9.35
CA GLU A 286 0.65 21.60 9.45
C GLU A 286 2.09 22.03 9.65
N GLU A 287 2.84 21.38 10.54
CA GLU A 287 4.26 21.67 10.75
C GLU A 287 5.09 21.37 9.49
N LYS A 288 4.76 20.31 8.74
CA LYS A 288 5.40 20.02 7.45
C LYS A 288 5.10 21.11 6.43
N ALA A 289 3.86 21.58 6.36
CA ALA A 289 3.45 22.63 5.44
C ALA A 289 4.11 23.98 5.77
N GLU A 290 4.18 24.35 7.05
CA GLU A 290 4.89 25.54 7.52
C GLU A 290 6.39 25.44 7.26
N VAL A 291 7.02 24.29 7.50
CA VAL A 291 8.45 24.07 7.20
C VAL A 291 8.74 24.17 5.71
N LEU A 292 7.86 23.64 4.86
CA LEU A 292 7.98 23.76 3.41
C LEU A 292 7.77 25.22 2.98
N ASN A 293 6.79 25.91 3.56
CA ASN A 293 6.51 27.32 3.27
C ASN A 293 7.67 28.24 3.68
N ASP A 294 8.21 28.07 4.88
CA ASP A 294 9.38 28.81 5.39
C ASP A 294 10.62 28.56 4.54
N TYR A 295 10.83 27.31 4.11
CA TYR A 295 11.92 26.99 3.19
C TYR A 295 11.70 27.65 1.83
N PHE A 296 10.54 27.49 1.19
CA PHE A 296 10.26 28.07 -0.12
C PHE A 296 10.30 29.60 -0.12
N ALA A 297 9.85 30.24 0.96
CA ALA A 297 10.01 31.67 1.18
C ALA A 297 11.49 32.08 1.29
N SER A 298 12.33 31.23 1.90
CA SER A 298 13.77 31.50 2.06
C SER A 298 14.61 31.25 0.80
N VAL A 299 14.13 30.47 -0.17
CA VAL A 299 14.83 30.22 -1.45
C VAL A 299 14.34 31.14 -2.57
N PHE A 300 13.39 32.04 -2.28
CA PHE A 300 12.88 32.99 -3.25
C PHE A 300 13.85 34.19 -3.39
N SER A 301 14.60 34.22 -4.48
CA SER A 301 15.39 35.39 -4.90
C SER A 301 14.69 36.06 -6.08
N GLU A 302 14.50 37.38 -6.03
CA GLU A 302 14.05 38.15 -7.19
C GLU A 302 15.12 38.08 -8.30
N GLU A 303 14.68 37.62 -9.47
CA GLU A 303 15.36 37.56 -10.78
C GLU A 303 16.67 36.76 -10.90
N THR A 304 16.61 35.68 -11.67
CA THR A 304 17.69 35.32 -12.60
C THR A 304 17.10 34.68 -13.86
N THR A 305 17.48 35.26 -14.99
CA THR A 305 17.19 34.87 -16.38
C THR A 305 17.02 33.37 -16.62
N CYS A 306 15.89 33.02 -17.23
CA CYS A 306 15.58 31.72 -17.80
C CYS A 306 16.70 31.25 -18.75
N LEU A 307 17.47 30.23 -18.32
CA LEU A 307 18.25 29.41 -19.24
C LEU A 307 17.27 28.55 -20.03
N GLN A 308 17.38 28.62 -21.36
CA GLN A 308 16.57 27.88 -22.31
C GLN A 308 16.64 26.37 -22.02
N ASP A 309 15.48 25.79 -21.72
CA ASP A 309 15.24 24.35 -21.77
C ASP A 309 15.48 23.86 -23.20
N ASN A 310 16.69 23.36 -23.46
CA ASN A 310 17.02 22.70 -24.71
C ASN A 310 16.71 21.20 -24.63
N CYS A 311 15.87 20.80 -25.58
CA CYS A 311 15.62 19.47 -26.13
C CYS A 311 14.64 18.50 -25.41
N PRO A 312 13.55 18.07 -26.09
CA PRO A 312 12.95 16.77 -25.83
C PRO A 312 13.98 15.66 -26.13
N PRO A 313 13.99 14.54 -25.39
CA PRO A 313 14.90 13.44 -25.70
C PRO A 313 14.70 13.01 -27.15
N GLU A 314 15.80 12.94 -27.89
CA GLU A 314 15.83 12.27 -29.19
C GLU A 314 15.28 10.85 -29.00
N LEU A 315 14.40 10.41 -29.90
CA LEU A 315 14.03 9.00 -29.98
C LEU A 315 15.33 8.21 -30.04
N VAL A 316 15.58 7.40 -29.01
CA VAL A 316 16.72 6.49 -28.96
C VAL A 316 16.65 5.64 -30.22
N ASP A 317 17.61 5.82 -31.11
CA ASP A 317 17.76 5.08 -32.38
C ASP A 317 18.33 3.68 -32.09
N GLY A 318 17.78 3.03 -31.07
CA GLY A 318 18.14 1.69 -30.59
C GLY A 318 17.38 0.58 -31.31
N VAL A 319 16.43 0.92 -32.18
CA VAL A 319 15.66 -0.05 -32.96
C VAL A 319 16.28 -0.18 -34.35
N ARG A 320 17.46 -0.79 -34.44
CA ARG A 320 17.98 -1.24 -35.73
C ARG A 320 17.19 -2.45 -36.18
N GLU A 321 16.52 -2.32 -37.33
CA GLU A 321 15.90 -3.44 -38.05
C GLU A 321 16.91 -4.58 -38.25
N GLN A 322 16.64 -5.71 -37.61
CA GLN A 322 16.86 -7.01 -38.22
C GLN A 322 15.61 -7.81 -37.94
N ASN A 323 14.98 -8.32 -39.01
CA ASN A 323 13.77 -9.14 -39.01
C ASN A 323 13.83 -10.26 -37.94
N GLY A 324 13.38 -9.94 -36.72
CA GLY A 324 13.47 -10.74 -35.51
C GLY A 324 12.79 -10.03 -34.34
N PRO A 325 12.48 -10.73 -33.22
CA PRO A 325 11.74 -10.16 -32.10
C PRO A 325 12.50 -8.97 -31.48
N LEU A 326 11.77 -7.89 -31.13
CA LEU A 326 12.33 -6.66 -30.57
C LEU A 326 13.07 -6.95 -29.25
N ILE A 327 14.40 -6.76 -29.24
CA ILE A 327 15.21 -6.94 -28.02
C ILE A 327 15.39 -5.58 -27.36
N ILE A 328 14.85 -5.43 -26.14
CA ILE A 328 15.08 -4.24 -25.31
C ILE A 328 16.54 -4.31 -24.83
N GLN A 329 17.39 -3.48 -25.43
CA GLN A 329 18.81 -3.44 -25.10
C GLN A 329 19.07 -2.69 -23.80
N GLU A 330 19.99 -3.21 -23.00
CA GLU A 330 20.48 -2.59 -21.77
C GLU A 330 20.93 -1.13 -21.99
N VAL A 331 21.62 -0.86 -23.10
CA VAL A 331 22.10 0.49 -23.46
C VAL A 331 20.93 1.46 -23.62
N ALA A 332 19.85 1.06 -24.28
CA ALA A 332 18.67 1.91 -24.46
C ALA A 332 17.96 2.19 -23.13
N VAL A 333 17.89 1.18 -22.25
CA VAL A 333 17.33 1.37 -20.90
C VAL A 333 18.17 2.38 -20.10
N ARG A 334 19.50 2.23 -20.16
CA ARG A 334 20.45 3.13 -19.51
C ARG A 334 20.30 4.58 -19.98
N GLU A 335 20.19 4.81 -21.28
CA GLU A 335 20.00 6.14 -21.86
C GLU A 335 18.72 6.80 -21.35
N LEU A 336 17.60 6.06 -21.31
CA LEU A 336 16.34 6.56 -20.77
C LEU A 336 16.42 6.86 -19.26
N LEU A 337 17.17 6.06 -18.50
CA LEU A 337 17.40 6.29 -17.06
C LEU A 337 18.17 7.60 -16.81
N ILE A 338 19.20 7.87 -17.61
CA ILE A 338 20.03 9.08 -17.49
C ILE A 338 19.21 10.34 -17.81
N CYS A 339 18.27 10.24 -18.75
CA CYS A 339 17.40 11.35 -19.15
C CYS A 339 16.22 11.62 -18.18
N LEU A 340 16.10 10.87 -17.07
CA LEU A 340 15.02 11.09 -16.11
C LEU A 340 15.11 12.46 -15.44
N ASP A 341 13.96 13.12 -15.34
CA ASP A 341 13.78 14.30 -14.51
C ASP A 341 13.72 13.89 -13.03
N ILE A 342 14.73 14.30 -12.27
CA ILE A 342 14.88 13.96 -10.85
C ILE A 342 13.99 14.76 -9.92
N HIS A 343 13.34 15.81 -10.41
CA HIS A 343 12.46 16.65 -9.61
C HIS A 343 11.02 16.14 -9.60
N LYS A 344 10.73 15.06 -10.33
CA LYS A 344 9.40 14.42 -10.34
C LYS A 344 9.16 13.59 -9.07
N SER A 345 7.89 13.42 -8.75
CA SER A 345 7.44 12.62 -7.61
C SER A 345 7.57 11.12 -7.87
N MET A 346 7.74 10.36 -6.78
CA MET A 346 7.71 8.89 -6.80
C MET A 346 6.31 8.33 -7.09
N GLY A 347 6.28 7.16 -7.71
CA GLY A 347 5.05 6.39 -7.91
C GLY A 347 4.69 5.53 -6.69
N PRO A 348 3.69 4.65 -6.81
CA PRO A 348 3.30 3.71 -5.74
C PRO A 348 4.38 2.66 -5.41
N ASP A 349 5.38 2.51 -6.28
CA ASP A 349 6.54 1.63 -6.07
C ASP A 349 7.54 2.16 -5.02
N GLY A 350 7.44 3.42 -4.61
CA GLY A 350 8.34 4.03 -3.63
C GLY A 350 9.75 4.30 -4.15
N ILE A 351 9.98 4.20 -5.46
CA ILE A 351 11.30 4.41 -6.07
C ILE A 351 11.37 5.84 -6.62
N HIS A 352 12.29 6.63 -6.08
CA HIS A 352 12.45 8.02 -6.50
C HIS A 352 13.18 8.12 -7.85
N PRO A 353 12.78 9.00 -8.79
CA PRO A 353 13.45 9.15 -10.10
C PRO A 353 14.96 9.41 -10.00
N ARG A 354 15.39 10.12 -8.95
CA ARG A 354 16.82 10.34 -8.65
C ARG A 354 17.59 9.05 -8.40
N VAL A 355 17.02 8.06 -7.72
CA VAL A 355 17.67 6.75 -7.51
C VAL A 355 17.88 6.07 -8.86
N MET A 356 16.84 6.06 -9.70
CA MET A 356 16.90 5.46 -11.04
C MET A 356 17.96 6.10 -11.93
N ARG A 357 18.10 7.42 -11.89
CA ARG A 357 19.10 8.16 -12.67
C ARG A 357 20.53 7.95 -12.15
N GLU A 358 20.73 8.05 -10.84
CA GLU A 358 22.06 7.94 -10.22
C GLU A 358 22.63 6.53 -10.25
N LEU A 359 21.77 5.52 -10.37
CA LEU A 359 22.11 4.10 -10.50
C LEU A 359 21.82 3.56 -11.91
N ALA A 360 21.84 4.42 -12.93
CA ALA A 360 21.49 4.02 -14.29
C ALA A 360 22.36 2.87 -14.81
N ASP A 361 23.65 2.87 -14.49
CA ASP A 361 24.60 1.82 -14.90
C ASP A 361 24.27 0.47 -14.25
N GLU A 362 23.96 0.47 -12.95
CA GLU A 362 23.69 -0.76 -12.20
C GLU A 362 22.29 -1.32 -12.44
N LEU A 363 21.31 -0.46 -12.73
CA LEU A 363 19.91 -0.84 -12.90
C LEU A 363 19.55 -1.17 -14.35
N ALA A 364 20.32 -0.73 -15.34
CA ALA A 364 20.03 -0.96 -16.75
C ALA A 364 19.88 -2.45 -17.07
N LYS A 365 20.80 -3.29 -16.57
CA LYS A 365 20.79 -4.74 -16.79
C LYS A 365 19.57 -5.45 -16.21
N PRO A 366 19.27 -5.36 -14.90
CA PRO A 366 18.10 -6.04 -14.34
C PRO A 366 16.80 -5.54 -14.95
N LEU A 367 16.69 -4.24 -15.26
CA LEU A 367 15.50 -3.68 -15.90
C LEU A 367 15.34 -4.17 -17.34
N SER A 368 16.41 -4.28 -18.14
CA SER A 368 16.30 -4.81 -19.50
C SER A 368 15.80 -6.25 -19.52
N ILE A 369 16.20 -7.06 -18.53
CA ILE A 369 15.69 -8.44 -18.37
C ILE A 369 14.18 -8.42 -18.09
N ILE A 370 13.74 -7.62 -17.13
CA ILE A 370 12.32 -7.50 -16.75
C ILE A 370 11.48 -6.97 -17.90
N TYR A 371 11.93 -5.91 -18.57
CA TYR A 371 11.22 -5.33 -19.71
C TYR A 371 11.12 -6.31 -20.87
N HIS A 372 12.19 -7.05 -21.17
CA HIS A 372 12.16 -8.06 -22.21
C HIS A 372 11.20 -9.20 -21.88
N GLN A 373 11.20 -9.69 -20.63
CA GLN A 373 10.21 -10.68 -20.16
C GLN A 373 8.78 -10.13 -20.28
N SER A 374 8.55 -8.89 -19.85
CA SER A 374 7.24 -8.22 -19.91
C SER A 374 6.74 -8.10 -21.35
N TRP A 375 7.64 -7.76 -22.29
CA TRP A 375 7.33 -7.68 -23.71
C TRP A 375 6.92 -9.03 -24.30
N LEU A 376 7.61 -10.12 -23.91
CA LEU A 376 7.35 -11.46 -24.44
C LEU A 376 6.07 -12.08 -23.87
N THR A 377 5.77 -11.86 -22.59
CA THR A 377 4.62 -12.48 -21.92
C THR A 377 3.35 -11.63 -21.99
N GLY A 378 3.47 -10.32 -22.26
CA GLY A 378 2.36 -9.36 -22.12
C GLY A 378 2.00 -9.08 -20.66
N GLU A 379 2.79 -9.55 -19.70
CA GLU A 379 2.58 -9.30 -18.28
C GLU A 379 3.41 -8.10 -17.82
N VAL A 380 2.84 -7.27 -16.94
CA VAL A 380 3.57 -6.20 -16.26
C VAL A 380 3.43 -6.34 -14.75
N PRO A 381 4.41 -5.87 -13.96
CA PRO A 381 4.31 -5.87 -12.52
C PRO A 381 3.08 -5.14 -12.00
N ASP A 382 2.53 -5.61 -10.88
CA ASP A 382 1.30 -5.04 -10.32
C ASP A 382 1.47 -3.59 -9.89
N ASP A 383 2.65 -3.21 -9.38
CA ASP A 383 2.97 -1.82 -9.03
C ASP A 383 2.85 -0.87 -10.23
N TRP A 384 3.07 -1.36 -11.46
CA TRP A 384 3.00 -0.55 -12.68
C TRP A 384 1.56 -0.32 -13.15
N LYS A 385 0.60 -1.14 -12.66
CA LYS A 385 -0.84 -0.99 -12.89
C LYS A 385 -1.49 -0.02 -11.92
N LEU A 386 -0.78 0.36 -10.85
CA LEU A 386 -1.26 1.26 -9.81
C LEU A 386 -0.81 2.69 -10.07
N ALA A 387 -1.56 3.65 -9.53
CA ALA A 387 -1.19 5.06 -9.53
C ALA A 387 -1.63 5.76 -8.26
N ASN A 388 -0.81 6.69 -7.76
CA ASN A 388 -1.24 7.63 -6.73
C ASN A 388 -1.99 8.79 -7.42
N VAL A 389 -3.28 8.94 -7.14
CA VAL A 389 -4.12 9.98 -7.76
C VAL A 389 -4.09 11.25 -6.91
N THR A 390 -3.52 12.32 -7.46
CA THR A 390 -3.50 13.64 -6.83
C THR A 390 -4.52 14.54 -7.53
N PRO A 391 -5.58 15.00 -6.85
CA PRO A 391 -6.54 15.92 -7.44
C PRO A 391 -5.93 17.33 -7.56
N ILE A 392 -5.88 17.87 -8.77
CA ILE A 392 -5.43 19.23 -9.04
C ILE A 392 -6.66 20.08 -9.40
N HIS A 393 -6.91 21.13 -8.63
CA HIS A 393 -8.01 22.05 -8.90
C HIS A 393 -7.80 22.75 -10.26
N LYS A 394 -8.84 22.76 -11.11
CA LYS A 394 -8.79 23.32 -12.45
C LYS A 394 -9.46 24.69 -12.53
N LYS A 395 -10.73 24.80 -12.12
CA LYS A 395 -11.56 26.03 -12.15
C LYS A 395 -12.87 25.81 -11.39
N GLY A 396 -13.58 26.86 -10.99
CA GLY A 396 -14.87 26.75 -10.28
C GLY A 396 -14.74 26.54 -8.77
N GLY A 397 -15.85 26.23 -8.09
CA GLY A 397 -15.88 25.96 -6.65
C GLY A 397 -15.02 24.76 -6.25
N ARG A 398 -14.39 24.81 -5.07
CA ARG A 398 -13.51 23.73 -4.55
C ARG A 398 -14.32 22.58 -3.94
N GLU A 399 -15.59 22.82 -3.69
CA GLU A 399 -16.57 21.90 -3.15
C GLU A 399 -17.11 20.90 -4.19
N ASP A 400 -16.96 21.18 -5.49
CA ASP A 400 -17.38 20.30 -6.58
C ASP A 400 -16.22 19.42 -7.08
N PRO A 401 -16.27 18.10 -6.90
CA PRO A 401 -15.23 17.19 -7.40
C PRO A 401 -15.02 17.26 -8.92
N GLY A 402 -16.03 17.66 -9.70
CA GLY A 402 -15.93 17.84 -11.15
C GLY A 402 -14.98 18.96 -11.58
N ASN A 403 -14.58 19.82 -10.65
CA ASN A 403 -13.64 20.91 -10.87
C ASN A 403 -12.18 20.51 -10.69
N TYR A 404 -11.91 19.25 -10.37
CA TYR A 404 -10.57 18.71 -10.20
C TYR A 404 -10.16 17.83 -11.39
N ARG A 405 -8.87 17.87 -11.71
CA ARG A 405 -8.23 16.93 -12.62
C ARG A 405 -7.50 15.88 -11.80
N PRO A 406 -7.81 14.58 -11.96
CA PRO A 406 -7.02 13.54 -11.34
C PRO A 406 -5.68 13.44 -12.08
N VAL A 407 -4.57 13.73 -11.40
CA VAL A 407 -3.23 13.46 -11.93
C VAL A 407 -2.71 12.17 -11.33
N SER A 408 -2.50 11.17 -12.18
CA SER A 408 -2.00 9.84 -11.80
C SER A 408 -0.48 9.82 -11.79
N LEU A 409 0.11 9.67 -10.60
CA LEU A 409 1.53 9.39 -10.45
C LEU A 409 1.76 7.88 -10.56
N THR A 410 2.18 7.43 -11.74
CA THR A 410 2.53 6.03 -12.03
C THR A 410 4.01 5.73 -11.76
N SER A 411 4.34 4.44 -11.67
CA SER A 411 5.70 3.90 -11.49
C SER A 411 6.71 4.48 -12.49
N VAL A 412 7.90 4.87 -12.01
CA VAL A 412 8.95 5.43 -12.88
C VAL A 412 9.49 4.37 -13.85
N PRO A 413 9.84 3.14 -13.41
CA PRO A 413 10.15 2.04 -14.33
C PRO A 413 9.02 1.70 -15.30
N GLY A 414 7.77 1.73 -14.85
CA GLY A 414 6.60 1.55 -15.73
C GLY A 414 6.58 2.55 -16.88
N LYS A 415 6.81 3.85 -16.60
CA LYS A 415 6.89 4.89 -17.65
C LYS A 415 8.02 4.65 -18.66
N ILE A 416 9.14 4.07 -18.23
CA ILE A 416 10.25 3.74 -19.14
C ILE A 416 9.82 2.61 -20.06
N MET A 417 9.15 1.58 -19.55
CA MET A 417 8.56 0.52 -20.38
C MET A 417 7.56 1.09 -21.39
N GLU A 418 6.70 2.02 -20.97
CA GLU A 418 5.76 2.71 -21.86
C GLU A 418 6.48 3.48 -22.99
N GLN A 419 7.68 4.02 -22.77
CA GLN A 419 8.46 4.65 -23.84
C GLN A 419 8.88 3.66 -24.92
N PHE A 420 9.27 2.43 -24.56
CA PHE A 420 9.59 1.39 -25.53
C PHE A 420 8.35 0.99 -26.35
N ILE A 421 7.21 0.81 -25.67
CA ILE A 421 5.92 0.51 -26.33
C ILE A 421 5.53 1.67 -27.27
N LEU A 422 5.63 2.91 -26.80
CA LEU A 422 5.32 4.10 -27.59
C LEU A 422 6.22 4.21 -28.82
N SER A 423 7.52 3.89 -28.69
CA SER A 423 8.47 3.89 -29.79
C SER A 423 8.04 2.88 -30.86
N ALA A 424 7.75 1.64 -30.46
CA ALA A 424 7.30 0.58 -31.38
C ALA A 424 5.98 0.93 -32.08
N ILE A 425 4.98 1.44 -31.33
CA ILE A 425 3.70 1.90 -31.89
C ILE A 425 3.93 3.04 -32.89
N THR A 426 4.79 3.99 -32.54
CA THR A 426 5.06 5.17 -33.37
C THR A 426 5.75 4.78 -34.67
N GLN A 427 6.73 3.88 -34.63
CA GLN A 427 7.43 3.37 -35.80
C GLN A 427 6.44 2.66 -36.75
N ASN A 428 5.66 1.72 -36.23
CA ASN A 428 4.64 0.99 -37.01
C ASN A 428 3.61 1.94 -37.67
N LEU A 429 3.13 2.96 -36.94
CA LEU A 429 2.17 3.92 -37.48
C LEU A 429 2.77 4.89 -38.51
N GLN A 430 4.08 5.14 -38.48
CA GLN A 430 4.78 5.94 -39.50
C GLN A 430 4.92 5.15 -40.79
N ASP A 431 5.31 3.88 -40.71
CA ASP A 431 5.51 3.00 -41.86
C ASP A 431 4.18 2.62 -42.54
N GLY A 432 3.11 2.44 -41.76
CA GLY A 432 1.78 2.06 -42.25
C GLY A 432 0.85 3.21 -42.68
N GLN A 433 1.34 4.45 -42.77
CA GLN A 433 0.51 5.66 -42.99
C GLN A 433 -0.71 5.74 -42.04
N GLY A 434 -0.52 5.36 -40.76
CA GLY A 434 -1.59 5.24 -39.77
C GLY A 434 -2.27 6.56 -39.40
N ILE A 435 -1.50 7.65 -39.45
CA ILE A 435 -1.90 8.98 -38.97
C ILE A 435 -1.91 9.97 -40.15
N ARG A 436 -3.01 10.72 -40.31
CA ARG A 436 -3.13 11.73 -41.37
C ARG A 436 -2.13 12.88 -41.17
N PRO A 437 -1.56 13.44 -42.25
CA PRO A 437 -0.65 14.59 -42.17
C PRO A 437 -1.24 15.86 -41.54
N SER A 438 -2.58 15.96 -41.48
CA SER A 438 -3.30 17.07 -40.84
C SER A 438 -3.32 16.99 -39.30
N GLN A 439 -2.96 15.85 -38.71
CA GLN A 439 -2.86 15.68 -37.26
C GLN A 439 -1.62 16.43 -36.74
N HIS A 440 -1.85 17.37 -35.83
CA HIS A 440 -0.77 18.16 -35.22
C HIS A 440 -0.54 17.85 -33.74
N GLY A 441 -1.60 17.50 -33.00
CA GLY A 441 -1.49 17.13 -31.58
C GLY A 441 -0.69 15.84 -31.40
N PHE A 442 0.21 15.84 -30.41
CA PHE A 442 1.06 14.69 -30.01
C PHE A 442 1.94 14.13 -31.14
N ARG A 443 2.34 14.97 -32.11
CA ARG A 443 3.19 14.59 -33.25
C ARG A 443 4.55 15.27 -33.16
N ARG A 444 5.63 14.50 -33.30
CA ARG A 444 7.00 15.05 -33.40
C ARG A 444 7.08 16.02 -34.59
N GLY A 445 7.74 17.17 -34.38
CA GLY A 445 7.91 18.21 -35.40
C GLY A 445 6.63 18.99 -35.75
N ARG A 446 5.52 18.79 -35.02
CA ARG A 446 4.27 19.53 -35.16
C ARG A 446 3.94 20.25 -33.86
N SER A 447 3.33 21.41 -33.96
CA SER A 447 2.92 22.26 -32.84
C SER A 447 1.58 22.95 -33.12
N CYS A 448 1.00 23.59 -32.10
CA CYS A 448 -0.20 24.43 -32.27
C CYS A 448 0.02 25.52 -33.34
N LEU A 449 1.23 26.07 -33.43
CA LEU A 449 1.59 27.06 -34.43
C LEU A 449 1.54 26.47 -35.85
N THR A 450 2.12 25.28 -36.07
CA THR A 450 2.07 24.63 -37.39
C THR A 450 0.63 24.31 -37.80
N ASN A 451 -0.24 23.96 -36.85
CA ASN A 451 -1.65 23.75 -37.11
C ASN A 451 -2.34 25.04 -37.54
N LEU A 452 -2.08 26.13 -36.81
CA LEU A 452 -2.66 27.44 -37.08
C LEU A 452 -2.23 27.98 -38.46
N ILE A 453 -0.96 27.83 -38.81
CA ILE A 453 -0.43 28.21 -40.13
C ILE A 453 -1.12 27.40 -41.23
N SER A 454 -1.18 26.07 -41.08
CA SER A 454 -1.84 25.19 -42.06
C SER A 454 -3.33 25.51 -42.22
N PHE A 455 -4.01 25.91 -41.14
CA PHE A 455 -5.41 26.31 -41.17
C PHE A 455 -5.58 27.65 -41.90
N TYR A 456 -4.83 28.68 -41.51
CA TYR A 456 -4.95 29.99 -42.12
C TYR A 456 -4.56 30.00 -43.61
N ASP A 457 -3.54 29.26 -44.02
CA ASP A 457 -3.19 29.10 -45.44
C ASP A 457 -4.35 28.53 -46.27
N GLN A 458 -5.14 27.62 -45.70
CA GLN A 458 -6.33 27.09 -46.37
C GLN A 458 -7.46 28.13 -46.41
N VAL A 459 -7.71 28.83 -45.30
CA VAL A 459 -8.76 29.85 -45.21
C VAL A 459 -8.48 31.03 -46.14
N THR A 460 -7.26 31.57 -46.13
CA THR A 460 -6.89 32.73 -46.96
C THR A 460 -7.03 32.43 -48.44
N ARG A 461 -6.59 31.26 -48.91
CA ARG A 461 -6.78 30.84 -50.32
C ARG A 461 -8.25 30.77 -50.75
N LEU A 462 -9.15 30.34 -49.86
CA LEU A 462 -10.58 30.27 -50.16
C LEU A 462 -11.20 31.67 -50.20
N VAL A 463 -10.81 32.54 -49.27
CA VAL A 463 -11.24 33.93 -49.21
C VAL A 463 -10.76 34.71 -50.43
N ASP A 464 -9.48 34.55 -50.83
CA ASP A 464 -8.91 35.17 -52.03
C ASP A 464 -9.63 34.72 -53.32
N ALA A 465 -10.15 33.48 -53.32
CA ALA A 465 -10.99 32.96 -54.40
C ALA A 465 -12.46 33.43 -54.34
N GLY A 466 -12.81 34.34 -53.42
CA GLY A 466 -14.16 34.88 -53.23
C GLY A 466 -15.16 33.89 -52.63
N LYS A 467 -14.69 32.82 -51.98
CA LYS A 467 -15.55 31.80 -51.35
C LYS A 467 -15.80 32.13 -49.88
N ALA A 468 -17.01 31.82 -49.41
CA ALA A 468 -17.33 31.85 -47.98
C ALA A 468 -16.67 30.66 -47.26
N VAL A 469 -16.24 30.88 -46.01
CA VAL A 469 -15.60 29.87 -45.17
C VAL A 469 -16.32 29.83 -43.82
N ASP A 470 -16.89 28.67 -43.49
CA ASP A 470 -17.47 28.37 -42.18
C ASP A 470 -16.55 27.41 -41.41
N VAL A 471 -16.39 27.63 -40.11
CA VAL A 471 -15.49 26.85 -39.25
C VAL A 471 -16.28 26.20 -38.12
N VAL A 472 -16.15 24.88 -37.98
CA VAL A 472 -16.79 24.12 -36.91
C VAL A 472 -15.72 23.60 -35.95
N TYR A 473 -15.76 24.06 -34.71
CA TYR A 473 -14.91 23.55 -33.63
C TYR A 473 -15.61 22.39 -32.93
N LEU A 474 -14.90 21.26 -32.80
CA LEU A 474 -15.37 20.06 -32.12
C LEU A 474 -14.42 19.75 -30.96
N ASP A 475 -14.98 19.36 -29.82
CA ASP A 475 -14.22 18.89 -28.67
C ASP A 475 -14.87 17.64 -28.07
N PHE A 476 -14.05 16.73 -27.57
CA PHE A 476 -14.52 15.50 -26.92
C PHE A 476 -14.62 15.72 -25.41
N SER A 477 -15.80 15.47 -24.84
CA SER A 477 -15.96 15.47 -23.38
C SER A 477 -15.17 14.31 -22.78
N LYS A 478 -14.23 14.62 -21.87
CA LYS A 478 -13.41 13.64 -21.16
C LYS A 478 -12.70 12.64 -22.09
N ALA A 479 -12.09 13.16 -23.16
CA ALA A 479 -11.55 12.37 -24.27
C ALA A 479 -10.72 11.15 -23.85
N PHE A 480 -9.82 11.27 -22.87
CA PHE A 480 -8.98 10.17 -22.37
C PHE A 480 -9.76 9.17 -21.49
N ASP A 481 -10.67 9.66 -20.65
CA ASP A 481 -11.43 8.82 -19.72
C ASP A 481 -12.51 7.99 -20.44
N THR A 482 -12.98 8.45 -21.60
CA THR A 482 -14.07 7.82 -22.37
C THR A 482 -13.60 6.84 -23.44
N VAL A 483 -12.29 6.61 -23.60
CA VAL A 483 -11.78 5.70 -24.62
C VAL A 483 -12.13 4.25 -24.27
N SER A 484 -12.86 3.59 -25.17
CA SER A 484 -13.10 2.14 -25.06
C SER A 484 -11.83 1.36 -25.40
N HIS A 485 -11.34 0.58 -24.42
CA HIS A 485 -10.15 -0.26 -24.55
C HIS A 485 -10.28 -1.28 -25.69
N SER A 486 -11.44 -1.94 -25.81
CA SER A 486 -11.67 -2.95 -26.86
C SER A 486 -11.65 -2.35 -28.26
N ILE A 487 -12.25 -1.17 -28.46
CA ILE A 487 -12.23 -0.48 -29.75
C ILE A 487 -10.80 -0.02 -30.10
N LEU A 488 -10.06 0.50 -29.12
CA LEU A 488 -8.68 0.93 -29.32
C LEU A 488 -7.79 -0.24 -29.74
N LEU A 489 -7.83 -1.35 -29.01
CA LEU A 489 -7.04 -2.55 -29.30
C LEU A 489 -7.36 -3.12 -30.69
N ASN A 490 -8.64 -3.21 -31.06
CA ASN A 490 -9.05 -3.66 -32.40
C ASN A 490 -8.51 -2.74 -33.51
N LYS A 491 -8.51 -1.42 -33.30
CA LYS A 491 -7.96 -0.46 -34.26
C LYS A 491 -6.45 -0.59 -34.40
N LEU A 492 -5.74 -0.83 -33.30
CA LEU A 492 -4.28 -1.02 -33.32
C LEU A 492 -3.91 -2.34 -33.99
N ALA A 493 -4.63 -3.43 -33.68
CA ALA A 493 -4.44 -4.73 -34.33
C ALA A 493 -4.69 -4.66 -35.85
N ALA A 494 -5.74 -3.94 -36.28
CA ALA A 494 -6.02 -3.72 -37.70
C ALA A 494 -4.94 -2.92 -38.44
N ARG A 495 -4.04 -2.23 -37.72
CA ARG A 495 -2.90 -1.50 -38.27
C ARG A 495 -1.60 -2.31 -38.29
N GLY A 496 -1.65 -3.59 -37.92
CA GLY A 496 -0.49 -4.48 -38.00
C GLY A 496 0.41 -4.45 -36.77
N LEU A 497 -0.09 -3.99 -35.63
CA LEU A 497 0.59 -4.18 -34.35
C LEU A 497 0.42 -5.62 -33.86
N ASP A 498 1.52 -6.21 -33.43
CA ASP A 498 1.59 -7.57 -32.91
C ASP A 498 0.91 -7.68 -31.54
N LYS A 499 0.49 -8.91 -31.19
CA LYS A 499 -0.19 -9.18 -29.91
C LYS A 499 0.70 -8.96 -28.69
N SER A 500 2.02 -9.07 -28.81
CA SER A 500 2.94 -8.80 -27.68
C SER A 500 3.01 -7.31 -27.32
N THR A 501 2.85 -6.42 -28.30
CA THR A 501 2.74 -4.97 -28.07
C THR A 501 1.35 -4.53 -27.61
N LEU A 502 0.34 -5.40 -27.77
CA LEU A 502 -1.07 -5.16 -27.42
C LEU A 502 -1.54 -6.17 -26.35
N PRO A 503 -1.07 -6.04 -25.10
CA PRO A 503 -1.53 -6.90 -24.01
C PRO A 503 -3.01 -6.72 -23.66
#